data_AF-A0A6J5XNW7-F1
#
_entry.id   AF-A0A6J5XNW7-F1
#
_cell.length_a   1.000
_cell.length_b   1.000
_cell.length_c   1.000
_cell.angle_alpha   90.00
_cell.angle_beta   90.00
_cell.angle_gamma   90.00
#
_symmetry.space_group_name_H-M   'P 1'
#
loop_
_entity.id
_entity.type
_entity.pdbx_description
1 polymer ?
#
loop_
_entity_poly.entity_id
_entity_poly.type
_entity_poly.pdbx_seq_one_letter_code
_entity_poly.pdbx_strand_id
1 'polypeptide(L)'
;MMIRRVIQAYEMLSNYSRSEIIERECVDPFDNPECEAFDVFVNEVLCVGKGCPYSCVQRAPHAFTYASTGTARATSPGVGDDYQVQLAVGQCPRSCIHYVTPIQRIILEELLDSILNMPYDSSAEADLLYSLIVKARFENNRYRKPKKQPKASTQHVDWF
;
A
#
# COMPACT_ATOMS: atom_id res chain seq x y z
N MET A 1 1.21 38.64 3.52
CA MET A 1 0.60 37.52 4.26
C MET A 1 1.28 36.16 4.05
N MET A 2 2.24 36.01 3.14
CA MET A 2 2.88 34.73 2.82
C MET A 2 3.99 34.35 3.81
N ILE A 3 4.81 35.31 4.22
CA ILE A 3 5.91 35.12 5.18
C ILE A 3 5.43 34.57 6.53
N ARG A 4 4.26 35.02 7.02
CA ARG A 4 3.71 34.55 8.30
C ARG A 4 3.29 33.09 8.26
N ARG A 5 2.81 32.60 7.10
CA ARG A 5 2.48 31.18 6.87
C ARG A 5 3.74 30.32 6.73
N VAL A 6 4.79 30.87 6.11
CA VAL A 6 6.09 30.21 6.00
C VAL A 6 6.74 30.06 7.38
N ILE A 7 6.71 31.10 8.21
CA ILE A 7 7.23 31.05 9.59
C ILE A 7 6.46 30.02 10.42
N GLN A 8 5.12 30.00 10.34
CA GLN A 8 4.31 28.98 11.03
C GLN A 8 4.62 27.55 10.57
N ALA A 9 4.84 27.34 9.25
CA ALA A 9 5.23 26.04 8.74
C ALA A 9 6.61 25.62 9.28
N TYR A 10 7.57 26.55 9.32
CA TYR A 10 8.90 26.31 9.89
C TYR A 10 8.85 26.04 11.40
N GLU A 11 8.02 26.75 12.16
CA GLU A 11 7.82 26.51 13.60
C GLU A 11 7.18 25.15 13.88
N MET A 12 6.22 24.73 13.04
CA MET A 12 5.62 23.40 13.12
C MET A 12 6.61 22.30 12.77
N LEU A 13 7.49 22.52 11.79
CA LEU A 13 8.55 21.59 11.42
C LEU A 13 9.70 21.58 12.45
N SER A 14 10.02 22.71 13.09
CA SER A 14 11.08 22.79 14.11
C SER A 14 10.71 22.19 15.45
N ASN A 15 9.40 22.03 15.72
CA ASN A 15 8.88 21.34 16.90
C ASN A 15 9.00 19.81 16.81
N TYR A 16 9.25 19.26 15.63
CA TYR A 16 9.72 17.89 15.49
C TYR A 16 11.25 17.88 15.55
N SER A 17 11.84 16.96 16.30
CA SER A 17 13.29 16.81 16.21
C SER A 17 13.64 16.38 14.78
N ARG A 18 14.72 16.93 14.21
CA ARG A 18 15.24 16.54 12.89
C ARG A 18 15.39 15.01 12.81
N SER A 19 15.71 14.36 13.93
CA SER A 19 15.77 12.91 14.10
C SER A 19 14.41 12.22 13.96
N GLU A 20 13.34 12.71 14.59
CA GLU A 20 11.98 12.13 14.46
C GLU A 20 11.38 12.29 13.05
N ILE A 21 11.75 13.35 12.32
CA ILE A 21 11.38 13.53 10.91
C ILE A 21 12.13 12.50 10.05
N ILE A 22 13.45 12.37 10.22
CA ILE A 22 14.30 11.45 9.47
C ILE A 22 13.95 9.98 9.79
N GLU A 23 13.67 9.66 11.04
CA GLU A 23 13.29 8.30 11.47
C GLU A 23 11.93 7.87 10.90
N ARG A 24 10.99 8.79 10.67
CA ARG A 24 9.72 8.46 10.00
C ARG A 24 9.85 8.33 8.48
N GLU A 25 10.77 9.06 7.85
CA GLU A 25 11.00 9.01 6.40
C GLU A 25 11.93 7.86 5.96
N CYS A 26 12.69 7.24 6.88
CA CYS A 26 13.70 6.22 6.57
C CYS A 26 13.30 4.78 6.94
N VAL A 27 12.03 4.54 7.24
CA VAL A 27 11.54 3.20 7.60
C VAL A 27 11.06 2.47 6.35
N ASP A 28 11.71 1.36 6.02
CA ASP A 28 11.29 0.49 4.90
C ASP A 28 9.84 0.02 5.14
N PRO A 29 8.87 0.40 4.28
CA PRO A 29 7.46 0.01 4.44
C PRO A 29 7.24 -1.49 4.25
N PHE A 30 8.21 -2.22 3.71
CA PHE A 30 8.19 -3.68 3.61
C PHE A 30 8.74 -4.36 4.87
N ASP A 31 9.48 -3.67 5.73
CA ASP A 31 9.88 -4.17 7.06
C ASP A 31 8.90 -3.74 8.16
N ASN A 32 8.44 -2.50 8.10
CA ASN A 32 7.54 -1.91 9.09
C ASN A 32 6.36 -1.26 8.36
N PRO A 33 5.30 -2.03 8.05
CA PRO A 33 4.12 -1.51 7.37
C PRO A 33 3.47 -0.37 8.16
N GLU A 34 3.01 0.64 7.44
CA GLU A 34 2.41 1.84 8.03
C GLU A 34 0.99 1.61 8.57
N CYS A 35 0.28 0.61 8.05
CA CYS A 35 -1.06 0.23 8.45
C CYS A 35 -1.39 -1.24 8.12
N GLU A 36 -2.63 -1.66 8.39
CA GLU A 36 -3.15 -2.90 7.84
C GLU A 36 -3.13 -2.89 6.29
N ALA A 37 -2.77 -4.03 5.70
CA ALA A 37 -2.73 -4.21 4.26
C ALA A 37 -4.11 -4.53 3.68
N PHE A 38 -4.98 -3.53 3.65
CA PHE A 38 -6.29 -3.64 3.00
C PHE A 38 -6.27 -3.24 1.53
N ASP A 39 -5.22 -2.54 1.10
CA ASP A 39 -5.07 -2.15 -0.30
C ASP A 39 -4.66 -3.34 -1.16
N VAL A 40 -4.85 -3.22 -2.47
CA VAL A 40 -4.57 -4.30 -3.43
C VAL A 40 -3.66 -3.83 -4.55
N PHE A 41 -2.68 -4.67 -4.86
CA PHE A 41 -1.77 -4.53 -5.99
C PHE A 41 -1.97 -5.70 -6.97
N VAL A 42 -1.91 -5.42 -8.27
CA VAL A 42 -1.96 -6.45 -9.32
C VAL A 42 -0.62 -6.50 -10.03
N ASN A 43 0.06 -7.66 -9.96
CA ASN A 43 1.25 -7.93 -10.75
C ASN A 43 0.87 -8.22 -12.21
N GLU A 44 0.93 -7.20 -13.05
CA GLU A 44 0.57 -7.31 -14.46
C GLU A 44 1.45 -8.28 -15.26
N VAL A 45 2.71 -8.52 -14.84
CA VAL A 45 3.62 -9.48 -15.48
C VAL A 45 3.06 -10.91 -15.45
N LEU A 46 2.30 -11.25 -14.41
CA LEU A 46 1.69 -12.57 -14.23
C LEU A 46 0.21 -12.62 -14.64
N CYS A 47 -0.41 -11.47 -14.88
CA CYS A 47 -1.85 -11.37 -15.09
C CYS A 47 -2.24 -11.92 -16.47
N VAL A 48 -3.21 -12.85 -16.50
CA VAL A 48 -3.78 -13.38 -17.76
C VAL A 48 -4.62 -12.32 -18.49
N GLY A 49 -5.08 -11.29 -17.78
CA GLY A 49 -5.93 -10.25 -18.35
C GLY A 49 -7.32 -10.75 -18.75
N LYS A 50 -7.83 -10.24 -19.87
CA LYS A 50 -9.21 -10.50 -20.37
C LYS A 50 -9.53 -11.99 -20.58
N GLY A 51 -8.51 -12.86 -20.73
CA GLY A 51 -8.69 -14.31 -20.87
C GLY A 51 -8.82 -15.07 -19.55
N CYS A 52 -8.77 -14.39 -18.40
CA CYS A 52 -8.85 -15.05 -17.09
C CYS A 52 -10.25 -15.65 -16.85
N PRO A 53 -10.38 -16.95 -16.50
CA PRO A 53 -11.67 -17.57 -16.20
C PRO A 53 -12.32 -17.03 -14.92
N TYR A 54 -11.52 -16.43 -14.02
CA TYR A 54 -11.97 -15.77 -12.79
C TYR A 54 -11.62 -14.27 -12.87
N SER A 55 -12.32 -13.53 -13.73
CA SER A 55 -12.04 -12.11 -13.95
C SER A 55 -12.28 -11.26 -12.69
N CYS A 56 -11.20 -10.69 -12.14
CA CYS A 56 -11.28 -9.76 -11.01
C CYS A 56 -11.98 -8.45 -11.38
N VAL A 57 -11.84 -7.98 -12.64
CA VAL A 57 -12.51 -6.79 -13.17
C VAL A 57 -14.03 -6.99 -13.24
N GLN A 58 -14.50 -8.18 -13.64
CA GLN A 58 -15.94 -8.48 -13.60
C GLN A 58 -16.44 -8.69 -12.16
N ARG A 59 -15.60 -9.26 -11.29
CA ARG A 59 -15.96 -9.56 -9.90
C ARG A 59 -16.13 -8.31 -9.05
N ALA A 60 -15.17 -7.41 -9.11
CA ALA A 60 -15.10 -6.19 -8.32
C ALA A 60 -14.73 -5.00 -9.23
N PRO A 61 -15.65 -4.58 -10.12
CA PRO A 61 -15.39 -3.52 -11.11
C PRO A 61 -15.11 -2.15 -10.49
N HIS A 62 -15.47 -1.95 -9.23
CA HIS A 62 -15.13 -0.76 -8.46
C HIS A 62 -13.66 -0.73 -8.01
N ALA A 63 -13.03 -1.91 -7.89
CA ALA A 63 -11.66 -2.06 -7.40
C ALA A 63 -10.64 -2.40 -8.49
N PHE A 64 -11.08 -2.98 -9.61
CA PHE A 64 -10.21 -3.39 -10.70
C PHE A 64 -10.72 -2.92 -12.06
N THR A 65 -9.79 -2.57 -12.94
CA THR A 65 -10.07 -2.23 -14.34
C THR A 65 -9.07 -2.93 -15.26
N TYR A 66 -9.33 -2.92 -16.57
CA TYR A 66 -8.34 -3.37 -17.54
C TYR A 66 -7.40 -2.23 -17.94
N ALA A 67 -6.10 -2.48 -17.90
CA ALA A 67 -5.08 -1.61 -18.46
C ALA A 67 -5.08 -1.68 -20.00
N SER A 68 -4.32 -0.78 -20.65
CA SER A 68 -4.15 -0.74 -22.11
C SER A 68 -3.52 -2.02 -22.67
N THR A 69 -2.66 -2.66 -21.88
CA THR A 69 -2.04 -3.97 -22.12
C THR A 69 -3.04 -5.14 -22.09
N GLY A 70 -4.27 -4.92 -21.59
CA GLY A 70 -5.31 -5.93 -21.46
C GLY A 70 -5.24 -6.77 -20.18
N THR A 71 -4.23 -6.54 -19.34
CA THR A 71 -4.11 -7.05 -17.95
C THR A 71 -5.05 -6.29 -17.01
N ALA A 72 -5.26 -6.82 -15.82
CA ALA A 72 -6.01 -6.12 -14.78
C ALA A 72 -5.10 -5.19 -13.96
N ARG A 73 -5.65 -4.07 -13.49
CA ARG A 73 -5.00 -3.12 -12.58
C ARG A 73 -5.96 -2.75 -11.45
N ALA A 74 -5.43 -2.53 -10.25
CA ALA A 74 -6.20 -2.02 -9.12
C ALA A 74 -6.45 -0.50 -9.27
N THR A 75 -7.63 -0.01 -8.90
CA THR A 75 -8.01 1.40 -9.07
C THR A 75 -8.53 2.07 -7.80
N SER A 76 -9.08 1.32 -6.86
CA SER A 76 -9.52 1.87 -5.56
C SER A 76 -8.50 1.56 -4.48
N PRO A 77 -8.26 2.49 -3.53
CA PRO A 77 -7.65 2.14 -2.25
C PRO A 77 -8.53 1.07 -1.59
N GLY A 78 -7.94 -0.06 -1.20
CA GLY A 78 -8.73 -1.19 -0.72
C GLY A 78 -9.46 -0.91 0.60
N VAL A 79 -10.69 -1.40 0.65
CA VAL A 79 -11.56 -1.37 1.84
C VAL A 79 -11.51 -2.77 2.47
N GLY A 80 -11.08 -2.86 3.74
CA GLY A 80 -10.71 -4.14 4.37
C GLY A 80 -11.79 -5.22 4.38
N ASP A 81 -13.06 -4.83 4.39
CA ASP A 81 -14.21 -5.74 4.45
C ASP A 81 -14.93 -5.95 3.11
N ASP A 82 -14.26 -5.67 1.98
CA ASP A 82 -14.85 -5.87 0.66
C ASP A 82 -14.81 -7.34 0.23
N TYR A 83 -15.94 -8.03 0.42
CA TYR A 83 -16.10 -9.44 0.06
C TYR A 83 -15.83 -9.74 -1.42
N GLN A 84 -16.18 -8.83 -2.34
CA GLN A 84 -15.96 -9.07 -3.78
C GLN A 84 -14.47 -8.99 -4.13
N VAL A 85 -13.76 -8.05 -3.51
CA VAL A 85 -12.29 -7.97 -3.62
C VAL A 85 -11.64 -9.21 -3.02
N GLN A 86 -12.04 -9.63 -1.82
CA GLN A 86 -11.54 -10.85 -1.18
C GLN A 86 -11.72 -12.08 -2.07
N LEU A 87 -12.89 -12.22 -2.68
CA LEU A 87 -13.17 -13.33 -3.60
C LEU A 87 -12.35 -13.24 -4.90
N ALA A 88 -12.15 -12.03 -5.44
CA ALA A 88 -11.31 -11.80 -6.61
C ALA A 88 -9.84 -12.17 -6.35
N VAL A 89 -9.30 -11.75 -5.20
CA VAL A 89 -7.93 -12.07 -4.76
C VAL A 89 -7.77 -13.58 -4.57
N GLY A 90 -8.70 -14.22 -3.85
CA GLY A 90 -8.64 -15.65 -3.52
C GLY A 90 -8.83 -16.58 -4.72
N GLN A 91 -9.53 -16.14 -5.77
CA GLN A 91 -9.80 -16.96 -6.96
C GLN A 91 -8.83 -16.68 -8.13
N CYS A 92 -7.89 -15.75 -7.98
CA CYS A 92 -6.94 -15.45 -9.05
C CYS A 92 -6.05 -16.68 -9.35
N PRO A 93 -6.15 -17.29 -10.54
CA PRO A 93 -5.47 -18.57 -10.84
C PRO A 93 -3.95 -18.42 -10.97
N ARG A 94 -3.46 -17.20 -11.21
CA ARG A 94 -2.04 -16.88 -11.29
C ARG A 94 -1.50 -16.29 -9.98
N SER A 95 -2.36 -16.12 -8.97
CA SER A 95 -2.03 -15.45 -7.71
C SER A 95 -1.36 -14.09 -7.94
N CYS A 96 -1.80 -13.33 -8.94
CA CYS A 96 -1.20 -12.05 -9.33
C CYS A 96 -1.81 -10.85 -8.60
N ILE A 97 -2.71 -11.06 -7.63
CA ILE A 97 -3.34 -9.99 -6.84
C ILE A 97 -2.87 -10.15 -5.39
N HIS A 98 -2.35 -9.06 -4.81
CA HIS A 98 -1.69 -9.08 -3.50
C HIS A 98 -2.26 -7.99 -2.59
N TYR A 99 -2.52 -8.36 -1.34
CA TYR A 99 -2.83 -7.39 -0.29
C TYR A 99 -1.57 -6.68 0.17
N VAL A 100 -1.62 -5.35 0.14
CA VAL A 100 -0.49 -4.46 0.43
C VAL A 100 -0.98 -3.24 1.22
N THR A 101 -0.05 -2.53 1.84
CA THR A 101 -0.35 -1.21 2.39
C THR A 101 -0.34 -0.15 1.28
N PRO A 102 -0.95 1.03 1.49
CA PRO A 102 -0.92 2.12 0.50
C PRO A 102 0.48 2.52 0.02
N ILE A 103 1.47 2.60 0.92
CA ILE A 103 2.84 2.96 0.55
C ILE A 103 3.50 1.82 -0.23
N GLN A 104 3.35 0.57 0.22
CA GLN A 104 3.84 -0.59 -0.53
C GLN A 104 3.25 -0.63 -1.94
N ARG A 105 1.95 -0.34 -2.09
CA ARG A 105 1.27 -0.31 -3.39
C ARG A 105 1.94 0.69 -4.35
N ILE A 106 2.19 1.92 -3.91
CA ILE A 106 2.83 2.96 -4.73
C ILE A 106 4.19 2.45 -5.24
N ILE A 107 5.03 1.92 -4.34
CA ILE A 107 6.37 1.44 -4.71
C ILE A 107 6.30 0.26 -5.70
N LEU A 108 5.37 -0.68 -5.47
CA LEU A 108 5.18 -1.82 -6.36
C LEU A 108 4.63 -1.42 -7.73
N GLU A 109 3.72 -0.45 -7.78
CA GLU A 109 3.17 0.10 -9.03
C GLU A 109 4.23 0.85 -9.84
N GLU A 110 5.09 1.65 -9.18
CA GLU A 110 6.22 2.34 -9.84
C GLU A 110 7.24 1.34 -10.40
N LEU A 111 7.61 0.32 -9.61
CA LEU A 111 8.52 -0.73 -10.08
C LEU A 111 7.91 -1.54 -11.23
N LEU A 112 6.62 -1.86 -11.15
CA LEU A 112 5.90 -2.55 -12.22
C LEU A 112 5.88 -1.71 -13.51
N ASP A 113 5.61 -0.42 -13.43
CA ASP A 113 5.63 0.47 -14.60
C ASP A 113 7.02 0.51 -15.24
N SER A 114 8.08 0.56 -14.43
CA SER A 114 9.47 0.44 -14.92
C SER A 114 9.70 -0.88 -15.67
N ILE A 115 9.24 -2.01 -15.13
CA ILE A 115 9.36 -3.34 -15.76
C ILE A 115 8.63 -3.38 -17.11
N LEU A 116 7.42 -2.82 -17.18
CA LEU A 116 6.58 -2.85 -18.38
C LEU A 116 7.09 -1.92 -19.49
N ASN A 117 7.81 -0.85 -19.14
CA ASN A 117 8.33 0.14 -20.07
C ASN A 117 9.78 -0.12 -20.54
N MET A 118 10.46 -1.13 -19.99
CA MET A 118 11.83 -1.50 -20.37
C MET A 118 11.88 -2.25 -21.72
N PRO A 119 12.74 -1.84 -22.67
CA PRO A 119 12.81 -2.45 -24.00
C PRO A 119 13.57 -3.78 -24.06
N TYR A 120 14.32 -4.15 -23.01
CA TYR A 120 15.13 -5.38 -22.92
C TYR A 120 15.07 -5.96 -21.49
N ASP A 121 15.79 -7.07 -21.25
CA ASP A 121 15.75 -7.92 -20.04
C ASP A 121 15.47 -7.17 -18.72
N SER A 122 14.27 -7.40 -18.18
CA SER A 122 13.78 -6.87 -16.91
C SER A 122 13.75 -7.94 -15.81
N SER A 123 14.52 -9.01 -15.97
CA SER A 123 14.57 -10.14 -15.02
C SER A 123 14.94 -9.69 -13.60
N ALA A 124 15.93 -8.81 -13.44
CA ALA A 124 16.35 -8.33 -12.13
C ALA A 124 15.26 -7.52 -11.42
N GLU A 125 14.59 -6.61 -12.13
CA GLU A 125 13.48 -5.82 -11.61
C GLU A 125 12.26 -6.69 -11.31
N ALA A 126 11.97 -7.68 -12.14
CA ALA A 126 10.91 -8.66 -11.90
C ALA A 126 11.19 -9.53 -10.66
N ASP A 127 12.43 -9.96 -10.46
CA ASP A 127 12.87 -10.70 -9.27
C ASP A 127 12.80 -9.83 -8.02
N LEU A 128 13.16 -8.54 -8.12
CA LEU A 128 12.99 -7.57 -7.06
C LEU A 128 11.51 -7.36 -6.71
N LEU A 129 10.65 -7.18 -7.71
CA LEU A 129 9.20 -7.04 -7.53
C LEU A 129 8.64 -8.27 -6.81
N TYR A 130 9.01 -9.47 -7.25
CA TYR A 130 8.59 -10.71 -6.60
C TYR A 130 9.07 -10.78 -5.14
N SER A 131 10.33 -10.42 -4.88
CA SER A 131 10.92 -10.41 -3.54
C SER A 131 10.18 -9.46 -2.59
N LEU A 132 9.85 -8.24 -3.06
CA LEU A 132 9.10 -7.25 -2.28
C LEU A 132 7.67 -7.71 -1.99
N ILE A 133 6.99 -8.35 -2.95
CA ILE A 133 5.64 -8.91 -2.75
C ILE A 133 5.68 -10.02 -1.68
N VAL A 134 6.67 -10.90 -1.73
CA VAL A 134 6.84 -11.97 -0.73
C VAL A 134 7.09 -11.36 0.65
N LYS A 135 7.97 -10.35 0.75
CA LYS A 135 8.26 -9.63 1.98
C LYS A 135 7.01 -8.94 2.54
N ALA A 136 6.28 -8.19 1.72
CA ALA A 136 5.00 -7.56 2.09
C ALA A 136 4.01 -8.59 2.64
N ARG A 137 3.79 -9.70 1.94
CA ARG A 137 2.87 -10.76 2.39
C ARG A 137 3.25 -11.31 3.76
N PHE A 138 4.54 -11.41 4.06
CA PHE A 138 5.04 -11.89 5.34
C PHE A 138 4.83 -10.85 6.46
N GLU A 139 5.24 -9.60 6.25
CA GLU A 139 5.19 -8.56 7.29
C GLU A 139 3.80 -7.95 7.50
N ASN A 140 2.94 -7.93 6.48
CA ASN A 140 1.60 -7.35 6.59
C ASN A 140 0.71 -8.10 7.61
N ASN A 141 0.92 -9.41 7.79
CA ASN A 141 0.24 -10.20 8.82
C ASN A 141 0.77 -9.92 10.24
N ARG A 142 1.88 -9.20 10.35
CA ARG A 142 2.58 -8.92 11.61
C ARG A 142 2.39 -7.47 12.09
N TYR A 143 1.74 -6.62 11.28
CA TYR A 143 1.42 -5.25 11.67
C TYR A 143 0.67 -5.21 13.01
N ARG A 144 1.14 -4.36 13.93
CA ARG A 144 0.49 -4.11 15.21
C ARG A 144 0.10 -2.65 15.27
N LYS A 145 -1.21 -2.36 15.36
CA LYS A 145 -1.69 -0.98 15.60
C LYS A 145 -0.93 -0.39 16.78
N PRO A 146 -0.39 0.84 16.67
CA PRO A 146 0.19 1.54 17.79
C PRO A 146 -0.81 1.54 18.95
N LYS A 147 -0.38 1.11 20.14
CA LYS A 147 -1.23 1.17 21.34
C LYS A 147 -1.63 2.64 21.54
N LYS A 148 -2.93 2.93 21.52
CA LYS A 148 -3.43 4.26 21.91
C LYS A 148 -2.85 4.58 23.28
N GLN A 149 -2.12 5.69 23.40
CA GLN A 149 -1.70 6.15 24.71
C GLN A 149 -2.98 6.34 25.56
N PRO A 150 -3.01 5.81 26.80
CA PRO A 150 -4.14 6.04 27.68
C PRO A 150 -4.33 7.55 27.81
N LYS A 151 -5.57 8.02 27.59
CA LYS A 151 -5.91 9.42 27.87
C LYS A 151 -5.71 9.62 29.38
N ALA A 152 -4.63 10.27 29.78
CA ALA A 152 -4.48 10.74 31.15
C ALA A 152 -5.59 11.78 31.38
N SER A 153 -6.63 11.42 32.13
CA SER A 153 -7.60 12.38 32.61
C SER A 153 -6.89 13.28 33.62
N THR A 154 -6.67 14.55 33.28
CA THR A 154 -6.23 15.58 34.24
C THR A 154 -7.42 16.17 35.00
N GLN A 155 -8.61 15.60 34.88
CA GLN A 155 -9.80 16.09 35.57
C GLN A 155 -9.85 15.51 36.97
N HIS A 156 -9.49 16.34 37.96
CA HIS A 156 -9.67 16.05 39.37
C HIS A 156 -11.18 15.92 39.62
N VAL A 157 -11.63 14.72 40.00
CA VAL A 157 -13.02 14.49 40.39
C VAL A 157 -13.12 14.87 41.86
N ASP A 158 -13.68 16.04 42.14
CA ASP A 158 -14.03 16.42 43.52
C ASP A 158 -15.28 15.63 43.94
N TRP A 159 -15.09 14.74 44.91
CA TRP A 159 -16.17 13.94 45.52
C TRP A 159 -16.86 14.72 46.63
N PHE A 160 -18.04 15.28 46.35
CA PHE A 160 -19.00 15.74 47.37
C PHE A 160 -20.10 14.71 47.59
#